data_AF-R5L3U1-F1
#
_entry.id   AF-R5L3U1-F1
#
_cell.length_a   1.000
_cell.length_b   1.000
_cell.length_c   1.000
_cell.angle_alpha   90.00
_cell.angle_beta   90.00
_cell.angle_gamma   90.00
#
_symmetry.space_group_name_H-M   'P 1'
#
loop_
_entity.id
_entity.type
_entity.pdbx_description
1 polymer ?
#
loop_
_entity_poly.entity_id
_entity_poly.type
_entity_poly.pdbx_seq_one_letter_code
_entity_poly.pdbx_strand_id
1 'polypeptide(L)'
;MSENKDKITREEQLPEITEVTAQESPAEPEKTAKPEHDGEYTGMSKGKAAFLKILPMLIVLVCTGLFMWGIKFVIGIFYAPHDEVFTKRDGDVTYTIVKCYQNPSSYFYVYNSEEFTFNEADYDNVAGEHNDAHLLKVPEVYFVLNESAPDMETTTVKLLAEGNALKVYQFGEFILYRLEGQYGVFAPLRDYTESATSRKNDLYVVRQLLKNDAWKGFVMPYETVDNFQTILERLEWHLDTEYVEDQ
;
A
#
# COMPACT_ATOMS: atom_id res chain seq x y z
N MET A 1 -22.90 12.20 49.97
CA MET A 1 -22.17 11.00 50.45
C MET A 1 -21.72 10.26 49.20
N SER A 2 -20.52 10.48 48.68
CA SER A 2 -19.17 10.25 49.25
C SER A 2 -18.84 8.76 49.36
N GLU A 3 -17.79 8.40 48.62
CA GLU A 3 -16.90 7.24 48.74
C GLU A 3 -17.47 5.84 48.53
N ASN A 4 -16.92 5.14 47.52
CA ASN A 4 -16.15 3.96 47.89
C ASN A 4 -14.92 3.80 46.98
N LYS A 5 -13.76 3.87 47.62
CA LYS A 5 -12.44 3.54 47.09
C LYS A 5 -12.28 2.04 47.24
N ASP A 6 -11.89 1.33 46.18
CA ASP A 6 -11.12 0.10 46.35
C ASP A 6 -10.00 0.08 45.31
N LYS A 7 -8.82 0.41 45.82
CA LYS A 7 -7.51 0.20 45.19
C LYS A 7 -7.27 -1.30 45.14
N ILE A 8 -7.05 -1.85 43.94
CA ILE A 8 -6.31 -3.11 43.79
C ILE A 8 -4.93 -2.75 43.24
N THR A 9 -3.97 -2.78 44.16
CA THR A 9 -2.54 -2.69 43.92
C THR A 9 -2.08 -4.02 43.34
N ARG A 10 -1.46 -4.02 42.15
CA ARG A 10 -0.70 -5.17 41.63
C ARG A 10 0.76 -4.76 41.58
N GLU A 11 1.51 -5.19 42.58
CA GLU A 11 2.96 -5.14 42.59
C GLU A 11 3.49 -6.12 41.54
N GLU A 12 4.24 -5.62 40.57
CA GLU A 12 5.09 -6.43 39.71
C GLU A 12 6.52 -6.28 40.22
N GLN A 13 7.06 -7.38 40.73
CA GLN A 13 8.39 -7.48 41.34
C GLN A 13 9.48 -7.20 40.30
N LEU A 14 10.34 -6.22 40.58
CA LEU A 14 11.65 -6.11 39.95
C LEU A 14 12.61 -7.14 40.55
N PRO A 15 13.46 -7.83 39.76
CA PRO A 15 14.52 -8.64 40.32
C PRO A 15 15.62 -7.76 40.94
N GLU A 16 15.94 -8.11 42.18
CA GLU A 16 16.97 -7.57 43.04
C GLU A 16 18.37 -7.75 42.41
N ILE A 17 19.08 -6.64 42.19
CA ILE A 17 20.48 -6.68 41.73
C ILE A 17 21.34 -6.92 42.96
N THR A 18 21.87 -8.14 43.09
CA THR A 18 22.82 -8.49 44.15
C THR A 18 24.15 -7.77 43.93
N GLU A 19 24.56 -6.97 44.91
CA GLU A 19 25.94 -6.46 45.03
C GLU A 19 26.91 -7.65 45.16
N VAL A 20 27.88 -7.72 44.25
CA VAL A 20 29.07 -8.57 44.43
C VAL A 20 30.28 -7.67 44.60
N THR A 21 30.80 -7.74 45.81
CA THR A 21 31.93 -7.04 46.41
C THR A 21 33.21 -7.13 45.57
N ALA A 22 33.96 -6.03 45.55
CA ALA A 22 35.31 -5.95 45.00
C ALA A 22 36.25 -6.97 45.66
N GLN A 23 37.01 -7.68 44.83
CA GLN A 23 38.18 -8.45 45.23
C GLN A 23 39.37 -7.97 44.39
N GLU A 24 40.32 -7.32 45.06
CA GLU A 24 41.60 -6.84 44.52
C GLU A 24 42.56 -7.98 44.15
N SER A 25 43.50 -7.64 43.24
CA SER A 25 44.92 -8.10 43.14
C SER A 25 45.29 -8.74 41.78
N PRO A 26 46.55 -8.66 41.28
CA PRO A 26 47.58 -7.62 41.38
C PRO A 26 48.24 -7.23 40.03
N ALA A 27 48.97 -6.11 40.05
CA ALA A 27 50.20 -5.78 39.31
C ALA A 27 50.27 -6.01 37.78
N GLU A 28 50.33 -4.88 37.07
CA GLU A 28 50.92 -4.67 35.74
C GLU A 28 52.28 -5.39 35.56
N PRO A 29 52.49 -6.11 34.45
CA PRO A 29 53.81 -6.17 33.84
C PRO A 29 53.91 -5.06 32.79
N GLU A 30 54.82 -4.11 33.05
CA GLU A 30 55.36 -3.17 32.09
C GLU A 30 55.91 -3.95 30.88
N LYS A 31 55.09 -4.12 29.83
CA LYS A 31 55.56 -4.66 28.56
C LYS A 31 56.02 -3.50 27.71
N THR A 32 57.33 -3.25 27.79
CA THR A 32 58.10 -2.47 26.83
C THR A 32 57.60 -2.77 25.42
N ALA A 33 57.00 -1.78 24.78
CA ALA A 33 56.63 -1.84 23.37
C ALA A 33 57.91 -2.03 22.55
N LYS A 34 58.17 -3.26 22.11
CA LYS A 34 58.94 -3.46 20.89
C LYS A 34 58.03 -3.00 19.74
N PRO A 35 58.52 -2.18 18.79
CA PRO A 35 57.76 -1.92 17.60
C PRO A 35 57.51 -3.27 16.93
N GLU A 36 56.23 -3.63 16.77
CA GLU A 36 55.86 -4.69 15.86
C GLU A 36 56.36 -4.27 14.50
N HIS A 37 57.34 -5.03 14.00
CA HIS A 37 57.81 -4.92 12.64
C HIS A 37 56.60 -5.24 11.76
N ASP A 38 55.97 -4.18 11.25
CA ASP A 38 55.19 -4.23 10.03
C ASP A 38 55.99 -5.07 9.05
N GLY A 39 55.41 -6.21 8.67
CA GLY A 39 55.95 -7.11 7.67
C GLY A 39 56.06 -6.32 6.37
N GLU A 40 57.19 -5.65 6.20
CA GLU A 40 57.50 -4.86 5.03
C GLU A 40 57.35 -5.79 3.82
N TYR A 41 56.60 -5.31 2.82
CA TYR A 41 56.56 -5.88 1.48
C TYR A 41 57.94 -5.70 0.80
N THR A 42 59.02 -6.18 1.41
CA THR A 42 60.39 -6.04 0.89
C THR A 42 60.54 -6.92 -0.35
N GLY A 43 60.77 -6.27 -1.50
CA GLY A 43 60.94 -6.90 -2.80
C GLY A 43 59.81 -6.67 -3.80
N MET A 44 58.73 -5.98 -3.41
CA MET A 44 57.59 -5.71 -4.29
C MET A 44 57.64 -4.28 -4.87
N SER A 45 57.24 -4.10 -6.14
CA SER A 45 57.17 -2.76 -6.73
C SER A 45 56.15 -1.89 -5.99
N LYS A 46 56.44 -0.59 -5.84
CA LYS A 46 55.60 0.36 -5.07
C LYS A 46 54.11 0.30 -5.44
N GLY A 47 53.80 0.06 -6.71
CA GLY A 47 52.42 -0.10 -7.18
C GLY A 47 51.71 -1.36 -6.66
N LYS A 48 52.41 -2.49 -6.54
CA LYS A 48 51.85 -3.75 -6.01
C LYS A 48 51.64 -3.66 -4.49
N ALA A 49 52.56 -3.02 -3.77
CA ALA A 49 52.40 -2.78 -2.33
C ALA A 49 51.23 -1.83 -2.02
N ALA A 50 51.04 -0.78 -2.84
CA ALA A 50 49.88 0.12 -2.72
C ALA A 50 48.56 -0.61 -3.03
N PHE A 51 48.53 -1.47 -4.05
CA PHE A 51 47.36 -2.28 -4.38
C PHE A 51 46.99 -3.26 -3.26
N LEU A 52 47.96 -3.98 -2.68
CA LEU A 52 47.68 -4.90 -1.57
C LEU A 52 47.14 -4.19 -0.31
N LYS A 53 47.52 -2.93 -0.07
CA LYS A 53 46.97 -2.12 1.03
C LYS A 53 45.50 -1.75 0.81
N ILE A 54 45.07 -1.60 -0.44
CA ILE A 54 43.69 -1.21 -0.80
C ILE A 54 42.82 -2.46 -1.08
N LEU A 55 43.43 -3.63 -1.28
CA LEU A 55 42.76 -4.89 -1.58
C LEU A 55 41.69 -5.29 -0.53
N PRO A 56 41.91 -5.17 0.80
CA PRO A 56 40.86 -5.46 1.78
C PRO A 56 39.65 -4.54 1.63
N MET A 57 39.88 -3.26 1.33
CA MET A 57 38.81 -2.28 1.11
C MET A 57 38.02 -2.60 -0.17
N LEU A 58 38.70 -3.00 -1.25
CA LEU A 58 38.05 -3.44 -2.50
C LEU A 58 37.22 -4.71 -2.29
N ILE A 59 37.74 -5.68 -1.52
CA ILE A 59 36.98 -6.89 -1.17
C ILE A 59 35.73 -6.54 -0.38
N VAL A 60 35.83 -5.65 0.62
CA VAL A 60 34.65 -5.17 1.36
C VAL A 60 33.65 -4.48 0.42
N LEU A 61 34.10 -3.60 -0.48
CA LEU A 61 33.24 -2.90 -1.43
C LEU A 61 32.50 -3.86 -2.38
N VAL A 62 33.19 -4.89 -2.88
CA VAL A 62 32.60 -5.94 -3.71
C VAL A 62 31.63 -6.80 -2.89
N CYS A 63 31.99 -7.20 -1.67
CA CYS A 63 31.12 -7.96 -0.79
C CYS A 63 29.87 -7.18 -0.38
N THR A 64 29.98 -5.88 -0.08
CA THR A 64 28.83 -5.02 0.22
C THR A 64 27.95 -4.84 -1.01
N GLY A 65 28.53 -4.65 -2.20
CA GLY A 65 27.77 -4.60 -3.45
C GLY A 65 27.03 -5.90 -3.75
N LEU A 66 27.70 -7.05 -3.63
CA LEU A 66 27.10 -8.38 -3.80
C LEU A 66 26.05 -8.69 -2.72
N PHE A 67 26.26 -8.23 -1.48
CA PHE A 67 25.32 -8.38 -0.38
C PHE A 67 24.07 -7.53 -0.58
N MET A 68 24.23 -6.27 -0.99
CA MET A 68 23.10 -5.41 -1.37
C MET A 68 22.33 -5.96 -2.56
N TRP A 69 23.04 -6.49 -3.57
CA TRP A 69 22.41 -7.18 -4.69
C TRP A 69 21.66 -8.44 -4.24
N GLY A 70 22.27 -9.25 -3.37
CA GLY A 70 21.64 -10.45 -2.79
C GLY A 70 20.41 -10.13 -1.95
N ILE A 71 20.44 -9.08 -1.13
CA ILE A 71 19.27 -8.60 -0.38
C ILE A 71 18.17 -8.15 -1.34
N LYS A 72 18.49 -7.34 -2.36
CA LYS A 72 17.50 -6.92 -3.37
C LYS A 72 16.92 -8.11 -4.13
N PHE A 73 17.73 -9.10 -4.46
CA PHE A 73 17.30 -10.31 -5.14
C PHE A 73 16.37 -11.16 -4.25
N VAL A 74 16.72 -11.35 -2.98
CA VAL A 74 15.89 -12.08 -2.01
C VAL A 74 14.58 -11.34 -1.75
N ILE A 75 14.62 -10.03 -1.50
CA ILE A 75 13.41 -9.20 -1.36
C ILE A 75 12.58 -9.26 -2.64
N GLY A 76 13.21 -9.16 -3.81
CA GLY A 76 12.52 -9.27 -5.10
C GLY A 76 11.85 -10.63 -5.33
N ILE A 77 12.36 -11.73 -4.75
CA ILE A 77 11.72 -13.05 -4.82
C ILE A 77 10.54 -13.16 -3.84
N PHE A 78 10.69 -12.67 -2.60
CA PHE A 78 9.64 -12.80 -1.58
C PHE A 78 8.55 -11.74 -1.67
N TYR A 79 8.84 -10.61 -2.31
CA TYR A 79 7.94 -9.47 -2.49
C TYR A 79 7.75 -9.13 -3.97
N ALA A 80 8.00 -10.07 -4.89
CA ALA A 80 7.65 -9.89 -6.29
C ALA A 80 6.16 -9.49 -6.37
N PRO A 81 5.83 -8.34 -6.98
CA PRO A 81 4.43 -7.99 -7.21
C PRO A 81 3.83 -9.07 -8.11
N HIS A 82 2.95 -9.90 -7.54
CA HIS A 82 2.12 -10.82 -8.30
C HIS A 82 0.90 -10.05 -8.77
N ASP A 83 1.10 -9.25 -9.82
CA ASP A 83 0.02 -8.51 -10.44
C ASP A 83 -0.84 -9.47 -11.27
N GLU A 84 -2.14 -9.47 -11.00
CA GLU A 84 -3.13 -10.24 -11.74
C GLU A 84 -3.85 -9.29 -12.70
N VAL A 85 -3.97 -9.70 -13.96
CA VAL A 85 -4.61 -8.88 -15.00
C VAL A 85 -5.86 -9.56 -15.50
N PHE A 86 -6.98 -8.85 -15.39
CA PHE A 86 -8.28 -9.33 -15.83
C PHE A 86 -8.81 -8.48 -16.97
N THR A 87 -9.52 -9.12 -17.89
CA THR A 87 -10.27 -8.43 -18.94
C THR A 87 -11.75 -8.52 -18.64
N LYS A 88 -12.43 -7.38 -18.57
CA LYS A 88 -13.89 -7.30 -18.41
C LYS A 88 -14.52 -6.64 -19.61
N ARG A 89 -15.73 -7.07 -19.93
CA ARG A 89 -16.49 -6.52 -21.06
C ARG A 89 -17.86 -6.09 -20.59
N ASP A 90 -18.26 -4.88 -20.95
CA ASP A 90 -19.62 -4.35 -20.79
C ASP A 90 -20.09 -3.81 -22.14
N GLY A 91 -20.98 -4.56 -22.80
CA GLY A 91 -21.39 -4.27 -24.18
C GLY A 91 -20.19 -4.28 -25.15
N ASP A 92 -19.92 -3.13 -25.75
CA ASP A 92 -18.79 -2.93 -26.68
C ASP A 92 -17.51 -2.43 -26.00
N VAL A 93 -17.60 -2.00 -24.74
CA VAL A 93 -16.44 -1.48 -24.01
C VAL A 93 -15.71 -2.64 -23.33
N THR A 94 -14.39 -2.65 -23.47
CA THR A 94 -13.51 -3.61 -22.79
C THR A 94 -12.64 -2.87 -21.79
N TYR A 95 -12.55 -3.42 -20.59
CA TYR A 95 -11.75 -2.90 -19.49
C TYR A 95 -10.61 -3.85 -19.15
N THR A 96 -9.45 -3.29 -18.83
CA THR A 96 -8.34 -4.01 -18.24
C THR A 96 -8.29 -3.66 -16.76
N ILE A 97 -8.39 -4.67 -15.90
CA ILE A 97 -8.28 -4.53 -14.45
C ILE A 97 -6.94 -5.10 -14.03
N VAL A 98 -6.09 -4.26 -13.44
CA VAL A 98 -4.83 -4.70 -12.85
C VAL A 98 -5.03 -4.75 -11.34
N LYS A 99 -4.86 -5.93 -10.76
CA LYS A 99 -4.90 -6.17 -9.32
C LYS A 99 -3.48 -6.35 -8.81
N CYS A 100 -3.04 -5.45 -7.94
CA CYS A 100 -1.74 -5.54 -7.28
C CYS A 100 -1.97 -5.96 -5.82
N TYR A 101 -1.36 -7.08 -5.41
CA TYR A 101 -1.49 -7.58 -4.05
C TYR A 101 -0.41 -6.96 -3.14
N GLN A 102 -0.83 -6.31 -2.07
CA GLN A 102 0.05 -5.79 -1.01
C GLN A 102 -0.51 -6.16 0.34
N ASN A 103 -0.22 -7.38 0.83
CA ASN A 103 -0.73 -7.89 2.11
C ASN A 103 -0.70 -6.82 3.23
N PRO A 104 -1.85 -6.45 3.84
CA PRO A 104 -3.18 -7.07 3.76
C PRO A 104 -4.15 -6.49 2.71
N SER A 105 -3.73 -5.49 1.94
CA SER A 105 -4.57 -4.72 1.02
C SER A 105 -4.44 -5.19 -0.44
N SER A 106 -5.51 -5.03 -1.22
CA SER A 106 -5.49 -5.25 -2.67
C SER A 106 -5.79 -3.94 -3.38
N TYR A 107 -4.93 -3.57 -4.32
CA TYR A 107 -5.11 -2.39 -5.17
C TYR A 107 -5.73 -2.83 -6.49
N PHE A 108 -6.76 -2.12 -6.93
CA PHE A 108 -7.41 -2.39 -8.20
C PHE A 108 -7.37 -1.13 -9.07
N TYR A 109 -6.82 -1.28 -10.27
CA TYR A 109 -6.74 -0.22 -11.27
C TYR A 109 -7.60 -0.60 -12.47
N VAL A 110 -8.51 0.28 -12.88
CA VAL A 110 -9.39 0.07 -14.04
C VAL A 110 -8.94 0.96 -15.18
N TYR A 111 -8.73 0.34 -16.35
CA TYR A 111 -8.35 1.03 -17.58
C TYR A 111 -9.35 0.72 -18.69
N ASN A 112 -9.53 1.66 -19.60
CA ASN A 112 -10.11 1.38 -20.92
C ASN A 112 -9.09 0.62 -21.78
N SER A 113 -9.43 -0.58 -22.21
CA SER A 113 -8.55 -1.46 -23.01
C SER A 113 -8.28 -0.94 -24.42
N GLU A 114 -9.10 -0.01 -24.95
CA GLU A 114 -8.81 0.64 -26.23
C GLU A 114 -7.60 1.58 -26.14
N GLU A 115 -7.38 2.14 -24.96
CA GLU A 115 -6.30 3.09 -24.74
C GLU A 115 -5.10 2.45 -24.03
N PHE A 116 -5.31 1.36 -23.30
CA PHE A 116 -4.31 0.70 -22.46
C PHE A 116 -4.14 -0.77 -22.85
N THR A 117 -2.89 -1.18 -23.01
CA THR A 117 -2.52 -2.59 -23.11
C THR A 117 -1.53 -2.88 -21.99
N PHE A 118 -1.84 -3.89 -21.18
CA PHE A 118 -0.94 -4.33 -20.12
C PHE A 118 0.37 -4.83 -20.72
N ASN A 119 1.49 -4.31 -20.23
CA ASN A 119 2.83 -4.73 -20.62
C ASN A 119 3.73 -4.75 -19.39
N GLU A 120 4.09 -5.95 -18.93
CA GLU A 120 4.93 -6.17 -17.74
C GLU A 120 6.27 -5.42 -17.77
N ALA A 121 6.81 -5.11 -18.95
CA ALA A 121 8.05 -4.36 -19.08
C ALA A 121 7.94 -2.87 -18.70
N ASP A 122 6.73 -2.32 -18.65
CA ASP A 122 6.46 -0.92 -18.29
C ASP A 122 6.31 -0.73 -16.76
N TYR A 123 6.60 -1.78 -15.97
CA TYR A 123 6.45 -1.81 -14.51
C TYR A 123 7.80 -1.73 -13.79
N ASP A 124 7.90 -0.84 -12.80
CA ASP A 124 9.02 -0.83 -11.87
C ASP A 124 8.81 -1.95 -10.84
N ASN A 125 9.60 -3.03 -10.97
CA ASN A 125 9.61 -4.21 -10.08
C ASN A 125 10.16 -3.93 -8.67
N VAL A 126 10.07 -2.68 -8.20
CA VAL A 126 10.59 -2.30 -6.89
C VAL A 126 9.47 -2.47 -5.87
N ALA A 127 9.57 -3.54 -5.10
CA ALA A 127 8.69 -3.87 -3.97
C ALA A 127 8.73 -2.86 -2.81
N GLY A 128 9.20 -1.65 -3.04
CA GLY A 128 9.42 -0.63 -2.03
C GLY A 128 8.88 0.69 -2.52
N GLU A 129 7.99 1.27 -1.72
CA GLU A 129 7.35 2.58 -1.87
C GLU A 129 5.97 2.56 -2.55
N HIS A 130 5.02 2.15 -1.70
CA HIS A 130 3.63 2.56 -1.69
C HIS A 130 3.44 4.04 -2.07
N ASN A 131 2.36 4.28 -2.82
CA ASN A 131 1.81 5.56 -3.31
C ASN A 131 2.27 5.99 -4.72
N ASP A 132 1.25 6.08 -5.58
CA ASP A 132 1.11 6.81 -6.84
C ASP A 132 1.62 6.24 -8.19
N ALA A 133 2.45 5.20 -8.31
CA ALA A 133 2.99 4.90 -9.64
C ALA A 133 3.54 3.48 -9.90
N HIS A 134 2.79 2.40 -9.62
CA HIS A 134 3.14 1.12 -10.29
C HIS A 134 2.86 1.17 -11.80
N LEU A 135 2.01 2.11 -12.24
CA LEU A 135 1.52 2.23 -13.61
C LEU A 135 1.88 3.63 -14.11
N LEU A 136 2.76 3.72 -15.11
CA LEU A 136 3.09 4.98 -15.78
C LEU A 136 1.86 5.63 -16.44
N LYS A 137 0.82 4.84 -16.66
CA LYS A 137 -0.44 5.30 -17.22
C LYS A 137 -1.44 5.63 -16.12
N VAL A 138 -2.11 6.76 -16.27
CA VAL A 138 -3.19 7.19 -15.38
C VAL A 138 -4.42 6.28 -15.56
N PRO A 139 -4.91 5.62 -14.49
CA PRO A 139 -6.12 4.80 -14.56
C PRO A 139 -7.37 5.65 -14.68
N GLU A 140 -8.44 5.03 -15.19
CA GLU A 140 -9.77 5.65 -15.22
C GLU A 140 -10.30 5.84 -13.81
N VAL A 141 -10.21 4.79 -13.01
CA VAL A 141 -10.49 4.77 -11.58
C VAL A 141 -9.57 3.76 -10.89
N TYR A 142 -9.29 3.96 -9.62
CA TYR A 142 -8.65 2.94 -8.79
C TYR A 142 -9.22 2.98 -7.37
N PHE A 143 -9.04 1.89 -6.64
CA PHE A 143 -9.35 1.83 -5.21
C PHE A 143 -8.46 0.81 -4.51
N VAL A 144 -8.42 0.94 -3.18
CA VAL A 144 -7.69 0.05 -2.29
C VAL A 144 -8.70 -0.66 -1.40
N LEU A 145 -8.58 -1.98 -1.32
CA LEU A 145 -9.46 -2.81 -0.52
C LEU A 145 -8.68 -3.49 0.59
N ASN A 146 -9.07 -3.24 1.85
CA ASN A 146 -8.41 -3.76 3.05
C ASN A 146 -9.10 -5.03 3.59
N GLU A 147 -9.71 -5.80 2.70
CA GLU A 147 -10.42 -7.04 3.00
C GLU A 147 -10.16 -8.07 1.89
N SER A 148 -10.80 -9.23 1.97
CA SER A 148 -10.73 -10.27 0.96
C SER A 148 -11.04 -9.71 -0.43
N ALA A 149 -10.11 -9.87 -1.37
CA ALA A 149 -10.29 -9.44 -2.75
C ALA A 149 -11.56 -10.08 -3.35
N PRO A 150 -12.40 -9.30 -4.06
CA PRO A 150 -13.57 -9.83 -4.75
C PRO A 150 -13.14 -10.81 -5.86
N ASP A 151 -13.99 -11.78 -6.14
CA ASP A 151 -13.79 -12.71 -7.25
C ASP A 151 -13.98 -11.96 -8.57
N MET A 152 -12.87 -11.79 -9.29
CA MET A 152 -12.87 -11.06 -10.54
C MET A 152 -13.61 -11.79 -11.65
N GLU A 153 -13.95 -13.07 -11.57
CA GLU A 153 -14.79 -13.71 -12.60
C GLU A 153 -16.24 -13.22 -12.53
N THR A 154 -16.76 -13.05 -11.31
CA THR A 154 -18.15 -12.66 -11.04
C THR A 154 -18.36 -11.16 -10.83
N THR A 155 -17.29 -10.43 -10.52
CA THR A 155 -17.36 -8.97 -10.29
C THR A 155 -17.75 -8.23 -11.57
N THR A 156 -18.78 -7.39 -11.46
CA THR A 156 -19.23 -6.49 -12.53
C THR A 156 -18.33 -5.26 -12.58
N VAL A 157 -17.87 -4.87 -13.77
CA VAL A 157 -17.14 -3.61 -13.98
C VAL A 157 -17.80 -2.89 -15.14
N LYS A 158 -18.28 -1.66 -14.88
CA LYS A 158 -19.12 -0.94 -15.83
C LYS A 158 -19.03 0.57 -15.64
N LEU A 159 -19.02 1.34 -16.72
CA LEU A 159 -19.22 2.78 -16.67
C LEU A 159 -20.72 3.10 -16.42
N LEU A 160 -21.01 3.87 -15.38
CA LEU A 160 -22.36 4.31 -15.03
C LEU A 160 -22.65 5.72 -15.52
N ALA A 161 -21.69 6.63 -15.37
CA ALA A 161 -21.84 8.02 -15.77
C ALA A 161 -20.51 8.62 -16.20
N GLU A 162 -20.56 9.48 -17.21
CA GLU A 162 -19.43 10.27 -17.68
C GLU A 162 -19.88 11.71 -17.94
N GLY A 163 -19.03 12.66 -17.59
CA GLY A 163 -19.29 14.08 -17.75
C GLY A 163 -17.99 14.88 -17.72
N ASN A 164 -18.11 16.20 -17.68
CA ASN A 164 -16.94 17.07 -17.66
C ASN A 164 -16.11 16.83 -16.39
N ALA A 165 -14.92 16.23 -16.56
CA ALA A 165 -14.02 15.82 -15.49
C ALA A 165 -14.60 14.81 -14.47
N LEU A 166 -15.71 14.13 -14.79
CA LEU A 166 -16.30 13.08 -13.95
C LEU A 166 -16.38 11.77 -14.75
N LYS A 167 -15.83 10.70 -14.19
CA LYS A 167 -16.14 9.33 -14.59
C LYS A 167 -16.59 8.54 -13.37
N VAL A 168 -17.67 7.77 -13.51
CA VAL A 168 -18.24 6.95 -12.43
C VAL A 168 -18.39 5.52 -12.93
N TYR A 169 -17.81 4.57 -12.21
CA TYR A 169 -17.83 3.16 -12.52
C TYR A 169 -18.48 2.36 -11.38
N GLN A 170 -19.20 1.32 -11.76
CA GLN A 170 -19.51 0.21 -10.87
C GLN A 170 -18.31 -0.75 -10.85
N PHE A 171 -17.95 -1.20 -9.66
CA PHE A 171 -17.06 -2.35 -9.45
C PHE A 171 -17.68 -3.26 -8.38
N GLY A 172 -18.36 -4.32 -8.78
CA GLY A 172 -19.13 -5.18 -7.88
C GLY A 172 -20.20 -4.35 -7.15
N GLU A 173 -20.09 -4.28 -5.83
CA GLU A 173 -20.97 -3.45 -4.98
C GLU A 173 -20.49 -2.01 -4.79
N PHE A 174 -19.27 -1.69 -5.23
CA PHE A 174 -18.65 -0.38 -5.04
C PHE A 174 -18.98 0.56 -6.19
N ILE A 175 -19.06 1.85 -5.87
CA ILE A 175 -19.02 2.94 -6.83
C ILE A 175 -17.66 3.58 -6.75
N LEU A 176 -16.93 3.57 -7.87
CA LEU A 176 -15.66 4.24 -8.01
C LEU A 176 -15.86 5.45 -8.89
N TYR A 177 -15.12 6.50 -8.62
CA TYR A 177 -15.16 7.68 -9.48
C TYR A 177 -13.82 8.37 -9.59
N ARG A 178 -13.67 9.14 -10.67
CA ARG A 178 -12.62 10.13 -10.83
C ARG A 178 -13.27 11.47 -11.11
N LEU A 179 -13.13 12.40 -10.18
CA LEU A 179 -13.70 13.74 -10.24
C LEU A 179 -12.56 14.77 -10.18
N GLU A 180 -12.41 15.58 -11.23
CA GLU A 180 -11.38 16.63 -11.31
C GLU A 180 -9.96 16.10 -11.04
N GLY A 181 -9.70 14.84 -11.41
CA GLY A 181 -8.42 14.16 -11.18
C GLY A 181 -8.28 13.47 -9.82
N GLN A 182 -9.22 13.68 -8.89
CA GLN A 182 -9.26 12.98 -7.60
C GLN A 182 -10.03 11.67 -7.71
N TYR A 183 -9.51 10.62 -7.11
CA TYR A 183 -10.11 9.29 -7.10
C TYR A 183 -11.00 9.10 -5.87
N GLY A 184 -12.07 8.35 -6.07
CA GLY A 184 -13.20 8.21 -5.19
C GLY A 184 -13.70 6.78 -5.08
N VAL A 185 -14.11 6.35 -3.88
CA VAL A 185 -14.81 5.07 -3.70
C VAL A 185 -15.75 5.10 -2.52
N PHE A 186 -16.97 4.62 -2.73
CA PHE A 186 -17.94 4.35 -1.66
C PHE A 186 -18.73 3.07 -1.94
N ALA A 187 -19.22 2.44 -0.87
CA ALA A 187 -20.02 1.22 -0.94
C ALA A 187 -21.50 1.54 -0.60
N PRO A 188 -22.36 1.87 -1.58
CA PRO A 188 -23.74 2.25 -1.32
C PRO A 188 -24.57 1.15 -0.65
N LEU A 189 -24.14 -0.10 -0.75
CA LEU A 189 -24.85 -1.26 -0.19
C LEU A 189 -24.41 -1.62 1.24
N ARG A 190 -23.33 -1.01 1.78
CA ARG A 190 -22.73 -1.33 3.08
C ARG A 190 -23.00 -0.26 4.14
N ASP A 191 -24.26 -0.06 4.49
CA ASP A 191 -24.72 0.85 5.56
C ASP A 191 -24.13 2.28 5.52
N TYR A 192 -23.70 2.74 4.34
CA TYR A 192 -23.28 4.12 4.01
C TYR A 192 -22.03 4.66 4.76
N THR A 193 -21.55 3.95 5.79
CA THR A 193 -20.45 4.39 6.65
C THR A 193 -19.07 4.16 6.03
N GLU A 194 -18.94 3.21 5.10
CA GLU A 194 -17.68 2.87 4.44
C GLU A 194 -17.46 3.71 3.16
N SER A 195 -16.88 4.90 3.33
CA SER A 195 -16.29 5.68 2.23
C SER A 195 -14.84 6.00 2.54
N ALA A 196 -13.98 5.88 1.54
CA ALA A 196 -12.57 6.26 1.64
C ALA A 196 -12.34 7.72 1.21
N THR A 197 -13.39 8.46 0.86
CA THR A 197 -13.28 9.78 0.21
C THR A 197 -14.08 10.90 0.86
N SER A 198 -13.84 12.12 0.39
CA SER A 198 -14.55 13.30 0.88
C SER A 198 -16.05 13.13 0.66
N ARG A 199 -16.82 13.17 1.75
CA ARG A 199 -18.30 13.03 1.75
C ARG A 199 -18.98 13.98 0.75
N LYS A 200 -18.40 15.16 0.51
CA LYS A 200 -18.90 16.13 -0.48
C LYS A 200 -18.82 15.61 -1.92
N ASN A 201 -17.72 14.94 -2.29
CA ASN A 201 -17.55 14.38 -3.63
C ASN A 201 -18.50 13.18 -3.81
N ASP A 202 -18.66 12.35 -2.78
CA ASP A 202 -19.63 11.25 -2.80
C ASP A 202 -21.05 11.77 -3.01
N LEU A 203 -21.45 12.83 -2.29
CA LEU A 203 -22.76 13.47 -2.45
C LEU A 203 -22.97 14.00 -3.87
N TYR A 204 -21.94 14.63 -4.46
CA TYR A 204 -22.01 15.09 -5.84
C TYR A 204 -22.23 13.93 -6.81
N VAL A 205 -21.49 12.83 -6.66
CA VAL A 205 -21.61 11.64 -7.50
C VAL A 205 -22.98 10.99 -7.37
N VAL A 206 -23.49 10.82 -6.16
CA VAL A 206 -24.84 10.30 -5.90
C VAL A 206 -25.90 11.14 -6.61
N ARG A 207 -25.79 12.48 -6.51
CA ARG A 207 -26.69 13.41 -7.22
C ARG A 207 -26.60 13.27 -8.74
N GLN A 208 -25.40 13.08 -9.30
CA GLN A 208 -25.26 12.85 -10.75
C GLN A 208 -25.89 11.52 -11.19
N LEU A 209 -25.73 10.47 -10.38
CA LEU A 209 -26.34 9.17 -10.64
C LEU A 209 -27.87 9.27 -10.67
N LEU A 210 -28.47 9.93 -9.67
CA LEU A 210 -29.90 10.18 -9.55
C LEU A 210 -30.44 11.07 -10.68
N LYS A 211 -29.80 12.22 -10.93
CA LYS A 211 -30.27 13.23 -11.88
C LYS A 211 -30.35 12.73 -13.32
N ASN A 212 -29.41 11.89 -13.74
CA ASN A 212 -29.28 11.46 -15.13
C ASN A 212 -29.85 10.05 -15.38
N ASP A 213 -30.57 9.48 -14.41
CA ASP A 213 -31.02 8.07 -14.44
C ASP A 213 -29.87 7.05 -14.63
N ALA A 214 -28.62 7.48 -14.42
CA ALA A 214 -27.42 6.66 -14.60
C ALA A 214 -27.39 5.49 -13.61
N TRP A 215 -28.06 5.63 -12.47
CA TRP A 215 -28.28 4.54 -11.51
C TRP A 215 -28.98 3.32 -12.11
N LYS A 216 -29.78 3.47 -13.18
CA LYS A 216 -30.44 2.33 -13.86
C LYS A 216 -29.44 1.39 -14.53
N GLY A 217 -28.23 1.88 -14.80
CA GLY A 217 -27.14 1.08 -15.34
C GLY A 217 -26.50 0.13 -14.32
N PHE A 218 -26.73 0.37 -13.02
CA PHE A 218 -26.14 -0.41 -11.94
C PHE A 218 -26.75 -1.82 -11.88
N VAL A 219 -25.89 -2.83 -11.85
CA VAL A 219 -26.29 -4.23 -11.76
C VAL A 219 -26.18 -4.67 -10.30
N MET A 220 -27.29 -5.01 -9.66
CA MET A 220 -27.26 -5.45 -8.26
C MET A 220 -26.42 -6.73 -8.12
N PRO A 221 -25.34 -6.74 -7.31
CA PRO A 221 -24.47 -7.90 -7.15
C PRO A 221 -25.12 -9.03 -6.33
N TYR A 222 -26.17 -8.71 -5.57
CA TYR A 222 -26.95 -9.66 -4.77
C TYR A 222 -28.42 -9.22 -4.69
N GLU A 223 -29.30 -10.17 -4.40
CA GLU A 223 -30.73 -9.88 -4.19
C GLU A 223 -30.92 -9.02 -2.94
N THR A 224 -31.74 -7.98 -3.07
CA THR A 224 -32.15 -7.12 -1.96
C THR A 224 -33.60 -6.71 -2.14
N VAL A 225 -34.23 -6.32 -1.04
CA VAL A 225 -35.63 -5.86 -0.98
C VAL A 225 -35.76 -4.44 -1.54
N ASP A 226 -34.72 -3.62 -1.37
CA ASP A 226 -34.70 -2.24 -1.82
C ASP A 226 -34.12 -2.13 -3.23
N ASN A 227 -34.77 -1.33 -4.08
CA ASN A 227 -34.16 -1.00 -5.36
C ASN A 227 -32.97 -0.04 -5.17
N PHE A 228 -32.05 -0.02 -6.14
CA PHE A 228 -30.85 0.79 -6.03
C PHE A 228 -31.13 2.30 -5.93
N GLN A 229 -32.20 2.78 -6.57
CA GLN A 229 -32.61 4.18 -6.49
C GLN A 229 -32.92 4.59 -5.05
N THR A 230 -33.72 3.82 -4.32
CA THR A 230 -34.07 4.08 -2.92
C THR A 230 -32.83 4.06 -2.02
N ILE A 231 -31.87 3.19 -2.31
CA ILE A 231 -30.57 3.18 -1.60
C ILE A 231 -29.83 4.51 -1.83
N LEU A 232 -29.74 4.98 -3.09
CA LEU A 232 -29.09 6.24 -3.42
C LEU A 232 -29.82 7.46 -2.83
N GLU A 233 -31.15 7.48 -2.82
CA GLU A 233 -31.94 8.57 -2.21
C GLU A 233 -31.71 8.68 -0.70
N ARG A 234 -31.61 7.53 0.00
CA ARG A 234 -31.25 7.51 1.43
C ARG A 234 -29.82 8.00 1.66
N LEU A 235 -28.89 7.56 0.81
CA LEU A 235 -27.50 8.00 0.87
C LEU A 235 -27.36 9.50 0.60
N GLU A 236 -28.10 10.04 -0.38
CA GLU A 236 -28.13 11.49 -0.64
C GLU A 236 -28.57 12.26 0.61
N TRP A 237 -29.69 11.85 1.22
CA TRP A 237 -30.22 12.50 2.41
C TRP A 237 -29.23 12.46 3.59
N HIS A 238 -28.59 11.30 3.80
CA HIS A 238 -27.61 11.12 4.86
C HIS A 238 -26.38 12.02 4.66
N LEU A 239 -25.78 12.00 3.47
CA LEU A 239 -24.61 12.81 3.14
C LEU A 239 -24.91 14.32 3.16
N ASP A 240 -26.11 14.73 2.73
CA ASP A 240 -26.53 16.13 2.78
C ASP A 240 -26.71 16.62 4.22
N THR A 241 -27.22 15.75 5.11
CA THR A 241 -27.37 16.06 6.54
C THR A 241 -26.02 16.19 7.24
N GLU A 242 -25.10 15.24 7.03
CA GLU A 242 -23.73 15.33 7.57
C GLU A 242 -23.04 16.62 7.14
N TYR A 243 -23.20 17.03 5.87
CA TYR A 243 -22.59 18.25 5.35
C TYR A 243 -23.15 19.55 5.96
N VAL A 244 -24.40 19.54 6.41
CA VAL A 244 -25.02 20.69 7.09
C VAL A 244 -24.53 20.82 8.54
N GLU A 245 -24.17 19.72 9.19
CA GLU A 245 -23.63 19.73 10.56
C GLU A 245 -22.16 20.20 10.62
N ASP A 246 -21.42 20.08 9.52
CA ASP A 246 -20.01 20.49 9.40
C ASP A 246 -19.79 21.98 9.00
N GLN A 247 -20.86 22.79 8.87
CA GLN A 247 -20.79 24.25 8.57
C GLN A 247 -20.99 25.13 9.81
#